data_AF-R7S4X9-F1
#
_entry.id   AF-R7S4X9-F1
#
_cell.length_a   1.000
_cell.length_b   1.000
_cell.length_c   1.000
_cell.angle_alpha   90.00
_cell.angle_beta   90.00
_cell.angle_gamma   90.00
#
_symmetry.space_group_name_H-M   'P 1'
#
loop_
_entity.id
_entity.type
_entity.pdbx_description
1 polymer ?
#
loop_
_entity_poly.entity_id
_entity_poly.type
_entity_poly.pdbx_seq_one_letter_code
_entity_poly.pdbx_strand_id
1 'polypeptide(L)'
;ISLKCVSLPIELQNLHDNMHISMLIPPYKGEPGQDVIDNYLRLIVDVFVRGWETGIQLSRTANYPTGRQVLFACVYVAADLKARVKVAGTQDHTAHRCGGICDCVGSNTHRRYDYEEWRPLGLDVIKECAARWRAETTEAGRRKVFKETGFRDSVMYKLPYWNPARQVVVDPMH
;
A
#
# COMPACT_ATOMS: atom_id res chain seq x y z
N ILE A 1 -10.97 -0.35 6.92
CA ILE A 1 -10.49 -0.01 5.56
C ILE A 1 -11.62 0.71 4.84
N SER A 2 -11.39 1.97 4.50
CA SER A 2 -12.31 2.81 3.75
C SER A 2 -11.73 3.14 2.38
N LEU A 3 -12.62 3.34 1.42
CA LEU A 3 -12.31 3.79 0.06
C LEU A 3 -12.97 5.14 -0.15
N LYS A 4 -12.31 6.02 -0.91
CA LYS A 4 -12.88 7.29 -1.38
C LYS A 4 -12.59 7.48 -2.85
N CYS A 5 -13.49 8.19 -3.54
CA CYS A 5 -13.32 8.49 -4.96
C CYS A 5 -12.43 9.73 -5.11
N VAL A 6 -11.18 9.51 -5.53
CA VAL A 6 -10.21 10.61 -5.72
C VAL A 6 -10.44 11.46 -6.96
N SER A 7 -11.39 11.07 -7.81
CA SER A 7 -11.87 11.88 -8.92
C SER A 7 -12.80 13.02 -8.47
N LEU A 8 -13.27 12.99 -7.23
CA LEU A 8 -14.03 14.09 -6.64
C LEU A 8 -13.07 15.23 -6.22
N PRO A 9 -13.53 16.49 -6.24
CA PRO A 9 -12.81 17.62 -5.65
C PRO A 9 -12.35 17.34 -4.21
N ILE A 10 -11.22 17.94 -3.80
CA ILE A 10 -10.60 17.71 -2.49
C ILE A 10 -11.54 18.01 -1.32
N GLU A 11 -12.41 18.99 -1.50
CA GLU A 11 -13.42 19.46 -0.55
C GLU A 11 -14.56 18.44 -0.36
N LEU A 12 -14.77 17.56 -1.35
CA LEU A 12 -15.84 16.57 -1.34
C LEU A 12 -15.33 15.18 -0.99
N GLN A 13 -14.17 14.76 -1.51
CA GLN A 13 -13.69 13.38 -1.37
C GLN A 13 -13.44 12.94 0.08
N ASN A 14 -13.24 13.89 1.00
CA ASN A 14 -12.98 13.62 2.42
C ASN A 14 -14.23 13.76 3.31
N LEU A 15 -15.39 14.12 2.73
CA LEU A 15 -16.65 14.14 3.48
C LEU A 15 -17.06 12.72 3.84
N HIS A 16 -17.64 12.55 5.03
CA HIS A 16 -18.08 11.24 5.52
C HIS A 16 -19.03 10.54 4.54
N ASP A 17 -19.93 11.29 3.89
CA ASP A 17 -20.89 10.74 2.91
C ASP A 17 -20.22 10.22 1.63
N ASN A 18 -18.99 10.67 1.33
CA ASN A 18 -18.22 10.25 0.16
C ASN A 18 -17.16 9.19 0.49
N MET A 19 -17.13 8.70 1.73
CA MET A 19 -16.27 7.61 2.16
C MET A 19 -17.06 6.31 2.27
N HIS A 20 -16.64 5.31 1.51
CA HIS A 20 -17.22 3.97 1.56
C HIS A 20 -16.40 3.09 2.50
N ILE A 21 -17.01 2.64 3.60
CA ILE A 21 -16.39 1.65 4.50
C ILE A 21 -16.53 0.26 3.86
N SER A 22 -15.44 -0.25 3.27
CA SER A 22 -15.45 -1.55 2.61
C SER A 22 -15.28 -2.72 3.56
N MET A 23 -14.44 -2.56 4.59
CA MET A 23 -14.14 -3.64 5.54
C MET A 23 -13.81 -3.11 6.93
N LEU A 24 -14.23 -3.86 7.93
CA LEU A 24 -13.82 -3.71 9.32
C LEU A 24 -12.96 -4.92 9.70
N ILE A 25 -11.73 -4.66 10.14
CA ILE A 25 -10.89 -5.70 10.72
C ILE A 25 -11.37 -5.87 12.17
N PRO A 26 -11.83 -7.07 12.59
CA PRO A 26 -12.36 -7.28 13.93
C PRO A 26 -11.29 -6.98 14.99
N PRO A 27 -11.71 -6.66 16.23
CA PRO A 27 -10.79 -6.44 17.34
C PRO A 27 -9.79 -7.59 17.47
N TYR A 28 -8.51 -7.24 17.46
CA TYR A 28 -7.41 -8.19 17.61
C TYR A 28 -6.76 -8.00 18.98
N LYS A 29 -6.24 -9.08 19.58
CA LYS A 29 -5.44 -8.95 20.81
C LYS A 29 -4.07 -8.38 20.42
N GLY A 30 -3.92 -7.06 20.56
CA GLY A 30 -2.75 -6.33 20.09
C GLY A 30 -2.93 -5.87 18.65
N GLU A 31 -1.82 -5.64 17.95
CA GLU A 31 -1.85 -5.06 16.62
C GLU A 31 -1.85 -6.14 15.53
N PRO A 32 -2.74 -6.07 14.52
CA PRO A 32 -2.81 -7.10 13.48
C PRO A 32 -1.49 -7.17 12.70
N GLY A 33 -1.03 -8.40 12.47
CA GLY A 33 0.09 -8.68 11.58
C GLY A 33 -0.22 -8.32 10.12
N GLN A 34 0.81 -8.26 9.29
CA GLN A 34 0.60 -7.98 7.86
C GLN A 34 -0.17 -9.09 7.17
N ASP A 35 0.08 -10.35 7.52
CA ASP A 35 -0.67 -11.51 7.01
C ASP A 35 -2.19 -11.35 7.20
N VAL A 36 -2.60 -10.85 8.37
CA VAL A 36 -4.01 -10.53 8.65
C VAL A 36 -4.49 -9.41 7.73
N ILE A 37 -3.76 -8.30 7.67
CA ILE A 37 -4.13 -7.13 6.84
C ILE A 37 -4.22 -7.52 5.35
N ASP A 38 -3.24 -8.26 4.84
CA ASP A 38 -3.15 -8.74 3.46
C ASP A 38 -4.33 -9.66 3.12
N ASN A 39 -4.76 -10.54 4.05
CA ASN A 39 -5.92 -11.40 3.86
C ASN A 39 -7.21 -10.60 3.62
N TYR A 40 -7.42 -9.53 4.38
CA TYR A 40 -8.56 -8.64 4.17
C TYR A 40 -8.39 -7.84 2.87
N LEU A 41 -7.23 -7.18 2.69
CA LEU A 41 -6.97 -6.35 1.52
C LEU A 41 -7.07 -7.12 0.21
N ARG A 42 -6.77 -8.44 0.20
CA ARG A 42 -6.88 -9.29 -0.99
C ARG A 42 -8.22 -9.15 -1.69
N LEU A 43 -9.33 -9.10 -0.95
CA LEU A 43 -10.67 -8.99 -1.51
C LEU A 43 -10.84 -7.69 -2.30
N ILE A 44 -10.31 -6.59 -1.80
CA ILE A 44 -10.36 -5.29 -2.47
C ILE A 44 -9.36 -5.29 -3.64
N VAL A 45 -8.13 -5.73 -3.42
CA VAL A 45 -7.08 -5.75 -4.44
C VAL A 45 -7.51 -6.56 -5.67
N ASP A 46 -8.12 -7.74 -5.49
CA ASP A 46 -8.57 -8.55 -6.63
C ASP A 46 -9.68 -7.84 -7.45
N VAL A 47 -10.52 -7.01 -6.80
CA VAL A 47 -11.48 -6.14 -7.50
C VAL A 47 -10.77 -5.02 -8.28
N PHE A 48 -9.74 -4.41 -7.71
CA PHE A 48 -8.95 -3.37 -8.37
C PHE A 48 -8.08 -3.89 -9.52
N VAL A 49 -7.60 -5.13 -9.45
CA VAL A 49 -6.92 -5.80 -10.57
C VAL A 49 -7.90 -5.92 -11.74
N ARG A 50 -9.10 -6.47 -11.50
CA ARG A 50 -10.14 -6.58 -12.53
C ARG A 50 -10.57 -5.21 -13.06
N GLY A 51 -10.76 -4.24 -12.17
CA GLY A 51 -11.13 -2.86 -12.50
C GLY A 51 -10.10 -2.15 -13.37
N TRP A 52 -8.83 -2.54 -13.30
CA TRP A 52 -7.75 -2.01 -14.12
C TRP A 52 -7.58 -2.75 -15.45
N GLU A 53 -7.54 -4.08 -15.42
CA GLU A 53 -7.24 -4.90 -16.60
C GLU A 53 -8.40 -4.96 -17.58
N THR A 54 -9.62 -5.16 -17.07
CA THR A 54 -10.81 -5.35 -17.90
C THR A 54 -11.91 -4.32 -17.63
N GLY A 55 -11.84 -3.60 -16.50
CA GLY A 55 -12.94 -2.77 -16.02
C GLY A 55 -14.11 -3.59 -15.46
N ILE A 56 -15.11 -2.88 -14.92
CA ILE A 56 -16.35 -3.45 -14.40
C ILE A 56 -17.53 -2.88 -15.18
N GLN A 57 -18.41 -3.75 -15.67
CA GLN A 57 -19.66 -3.34 -16.30
C GLN A 57 -20.69 -2.96 -15.23
N LEU A 58 -21.06 -1.69 -15.18
CA LEU A 58 -22.18 -1.23 -14.36
C LEU A 58 -23.47 -1.34 -15.19
N SER A 59 -24.54 -1.84 -14.59
CA SER A 59 -25.84 -1.98 -15.24
C SER A 59 -26.51 -0.62 -15.54
N ARG A 60 -26.22 0.39 -14.71
CA ARG A 60 -26.75 1.75 -14.83
C ARG A 60 -25.90 2.75 -14.06
N THR A 61 -25.78 3.96 -14.59
CA THR A 61 -25.29 5.15 -13.85
C THR A 61 -26.22 6.33 -14.12
N ALA A 62 -26.05 7.45 -13.41
CA ALA A 62 -26.92 8.63 -13.54
C ALA A 62 -27.04 9.12 -15.01
N ASN A 63 -25.93 9.17 -15.74
CA ASN A 63 -25.89 9.64 -17.14
C ASN A 63 -25.95 8.51 -18.18
N TYR A 64 -25.91 7.24 -17.76
CA TYR A 64 -25.92 6.08 -18.67
C TYR A 64 -26.95 5.04 -18.18
N PRO A 65 -28.24 5.18 -18.57
CA PRO A 65 -29.32 4.28 -18.18
C PRO A 65 -29.12 2.82 -18.63
N THR A 66 -28.43 2.62 -19.75
CA THR A 66 -28.09 1.31 -20.32
C THR A 66 -26.79 0.72 -19.77
N GLY A 67 -26.21 1.37 -18.76
CA GLY A 67 -24.96 0.95 -18.15
C GLY A 67 -23.72 1.49 -18.85
N ARG A 68 -22.57 1.23 -18.23
CA ARG A 68 -21.25 1.61 -18.75
C ARG A 68 -20.15 0.75 -18.14
N GLN A 69 -19.14 0.46 -18.93
CA GLN A 69 -17.89 -0.11 -18.43
C GLN A 69 -17.07 1.00 -17.76
N VAL A 70 -16.61 0.74 -16.52
CA VAL A 70 -15.76 1.66 -15.77
C VAL A 70 -14.40 1.03 -15.50
N LEU A 71 -13.35 1.81 -15.74
CA LEU A 71 -11.98 1.49 -15.34
C LEU A 71 -11.65 2.30 -14.10
N PHE A 72 -10.98 1.69 -13.14
CA PHE A 72 -10.53 2.38 -11.93
C PHE A 72 -9.25 1.77 -11.38
N ALA A 73 -8.51 2.58 -10.62
CA ALA A 73 -7.22 2.23 -10.06
C ALA A 73 -7.13 2.66 -8.59
N CYS A 74 -6.34 1.93 -7.80
CA CYS A 74 -5.97 2.35 -6.46
C CYS A 74 -4.86 3.40 -6.58
N VAL A 75 -5.20 4.67 -6.42
CA VAL A 75 -4.24 5.77 -6.62
C VAL A 75 -3.25 5.84 -5.46
N TYR A 76 -3.72 5.75 -4.22
CA TYR A 76 -2.87 5.68 -3.04
C TYR A 76 -3.58 5.00 -1.87
N VAL A 77 -2.79 4.59 -0.88
CA VAL A 77 -3.25 4.20 0.46
C VAL A 77 -2.71 5.22 1.45
N ALA A 78 -3.60 5.83 2.23
CA ALA A 78 -3.25 6.62 3.40
C ALA A 78 -3.44 5.76 4.65
N ALA A 79 -2.42 5.71 5.51
CA ALA A 79 -2.46 4.94 6.74
C ALA A 79 -1.49 5.53 7.77
N ASP A 80 -1.78 5.32 9.06
CA ASP A 80 -0.81 5.60 10.13
C ASP A 80 0.51 4.86 9.89
N LEU A 81 1.58 5.27 10.56
CA LEU A 81 2.92 4.73 10.33
C LEU A 81 3.00 3.19 10.44
N LYS A 82 2.22 2.58 11.34
CA LYS A 82 2.30 1.13 11.60
C LYS A 82 1.52 0.32 10.57
N ALA A 83 0.34 0.78 10.16
CA ALA A 83 -0.42 0.17 9.08
C ALA A 83 0.28 0.40 7.73
N ARG A 84 0.86 1.58 7.52
CA ARG A 84 1.62 1.96 6.32
C ARG A 84 2.72 0.97 5.98
N VAL A 85 3.57 0.62 6.94
CA VAL A 85 4.70 -0.29 6.72
C VAL A 85 4.25 -1.71 6.40
N LYS A 86 3.10 -2.13 6.92
CA LYS A 86 2.48 -3.43 6.60
C LYS A 86 1.90 -3.43 5.18
N VAL A 87 1.17 -2.39 4.80
CA VAL A 87 0.61 -2.26 3.44
C VAL A 87 1.72 -2.10 2.38
N ALA A 88 2.78 -1.37 2.71
CA ALA A 88 3.91 -1.16 1.80
C ALA A 88 4.84 -2.39 1.71
N GLY A 89 4.76 -3.33 2.66
CA GLY A 89 5.72 -4.42 2.78
C GLY A 89 7.13 -3.91 3.15
N THR A 90 7.23 -2.85 3.95
CA THR A 90 8.51 -2.24 4.36
C THR A 90 8.78 -2.46 5.83
N GLN A 91 10.03 -2.30 6.24
CA GLN A 91 10.37 -2.20 7.66
C GLN A 91 9.75 -0.97 8.33
N ASP A 92 9.60 -1.08 9.65
CA ASP A 92 9.15 0.02 10.51
C ASP A 92 10.29 0.98 10.90
N HIS A 93 9.96 1.96 11.74
CA HIS A 93 10.87 3.00 12.21
C HIS A 93 12.08 2.48 13.01
N THR A 94 12.03 1.23 13.52
CA THR A 94 13.12 0.66 14.32
C THR A 94 14.28 0.15 13.48
N ALA A 95 14.08 -0.05 12.17
CA ALA A 95 15.04 -0.74 11.32
C ALA A 95 16.20 0.12 10.82
N HIS A 96 16.35 1.37 11.30
CA HIS A 96 17.29 2.34 10.74
C HIS A 96 17.21 2.38 9.21
N ARG A 97 15.99 2.42 8.67
CA ARG A 97 15.71 2.75 7.26
C ARG A 97 14.54 3.74 7.24
N CYS A 98 14.58 4.73 6.34
CA CYS A 98 13.53 5.75 6.21
C CYS A 98 12.25 5.19 5.55
N GLY A 99 11.64 4.17 6.18
CA GLY A 99 10.34 3.64 5.81
C GLY A 99 10.24 3.11 4.37
N GLY A 100 11.34 2.75 3.73
CA GLY A 100 11.34 2.28 2.34
C GLY A 100 10.93 3.32 1.30
N ILE A 101 11.06 4.61 1.60
CA ILE A 101 10.81 5.71 0.65
C ILE A 101 12.09 6.05 -0.12
N CYS A 102 13.21 6.13 0.58
CA CYS A 102 14.51 6.51 0.04
C CYS A 102 15.63 5.54 0.44
N ASP A 103 16.81 5.77 -0.13
CA ASP A 103 18.04 5.00 0.08
C ASP A 103 18.74 5.27 1.43
N CYS A 104 18.17 6.10 2.30
CA CYS A 104 18.69 6.35 3.65
C CYS A 104 18.61 5.08 4.54
N VAL A 105 19.78 4.50 4.81
CA VAL A 105 19.97 3.33 5.69
C VAL A 105 21.04 3.63 6.75
N GLY A 106 20.81 3.20 8.00
CA GLY A 106 21.71 3.34 9.14
C GLY A 106 21.56 4.64 9.93
N SER A 107 21.94 4.63 11.21
CA SER A 107 21.80 5.78 12.13
C SER A 107 22.42 7.09 11.62
N ASN A 108 23.49 7.01 10.82
CA ASN A 108 24.19 8.17 10.26
C ASN A 108 23.41 8.88 9.14
N THR A 109 22.43 8.21 8.52
CA THR A 109 21.60 8.80 7.45
C THR A 109 20.21 9.23 7.94
N HIS A 110 19.76 8.79 9.13
CA HIS A 110 18.43 9.14 9.65
C HIS A 110 18.33 10.56 10.20
N ARG A 111 19.47 11.17 10.53
CA ARG A 111 19.57 12.55 11.03
C ARG A 111 20.00 13.54 9.94
N ARG A 112 20.01 13.08 8.69
CA ARG A 112 20.26 13.93 7.53
C ARG A 112 19.05 14.85 7.33
N TYR A 113 19.30 16.09 6.96
CA TYR A 113 18.29 17.09 6.62
C TYR A 113 18.46 17.60 5.18
N ASP A 114 19.45 17.10 4.46
CA ASP A 114 19.75 17.38 3.05
C ASP A 114 18.86 16.53 2.14
N TYR A 115 17.54 16.72 2.26
CA TYR A 115 16.53 15.97 1.52
C TYR A 115 16.68 16.07 -0.02
N GLU A 116 17.38 17.10 -0.50
CA GLU A 116 17.72 17.29 -1.91
C GLU A 116 18.65 16.19 -2.46
N GLU A 117 19.48 15.59 -1.59
CA GLU A 117 20.40 14.51 -1.94
C GLU A 117 19.76 13.12 -1.81
N TRP A 118 18.54 13.04 -1.28
CA TRP A 118 17.88 11.77 -1.02
C TRP A 118 17.38 11.18 -2.33
N ARG A 119 17.70 9.90 -2.57
CA ARG A 119 17.25 9.22 -3.78
C ARG A 119 16.02 8.38 -3.45
N PRO A 120 14.89 8.61 -4.14
CA PRO A 120 13.75 7.71 -4.04
C PRO A 120 14.18 6.30 -4.41
N LEU A 121 13.67 5.29 -3.70
CA LEU A 121 13.95 3.92 -4.06
C LEU A 121 13.27 3.57 -5.38
N GLY A 122 14.05 2.97 -6.28
CA GLY A 122 13.55 2.47 -7.56
C GLY A 122 12.53 1.35 -7.34
N LEU A 123 11.43 1.39 -8.08
CA LEU A 123 10.38 0.38 -7.99
C LEU A 123 10.92 -1.04 -8.27
N ASP A 124 11.84 -1.17 -9.23
CA ASP A 124 12.42 -2.45 -9.62
C ASP A 124 13.20 -3.08 -8.46
N VAL A 125 13.98 -2.27 -7.73
CA VAL A 125 14.72 -2.73 -6.54
C VAL A 125 13.77 -3.21 -5.46
N ILE A 126 12.68 -2.46 -5.21
CA ILE A 126 11.67 -2.83 -4.22
C ILE A 126 11.00 -4.16 -4.62
N LYS A 127 10.60 -4.30 -5.89
CA LYS A 127 9.97 -5.52 -6.42
C LYS A 127 10.90 -6.71 -6.40
N GLU A 128 12.18 -6.53 -6.73
CA GLU A 128 13.20 -7.58 -6.65
C GLU A 128 13.37 -8.06 -5.21
N CYS A 129 13.49 -7.14 -4.24
CA CYS A 129 13.61 -7.51 -2.83
C CYS A 129 12.37 -8.23 -2.31
N ALA A 130 11.17 -7.76 -2.69
CA ALA A 130 9.91 -8.43 -2.35
C ALA A 130 9.80 -9.82 -2.99
N ALA A 131 10.27 -10.00 -4.24
CA ALA A 131 10.32 -11.28 -4.92
C ALA A 131 11.29 -12.25 -4.24
N ARG A 132 12.48 -11.78 -3.85
CA ARG A 132 13.44 -12.55 -3.04
C ARG A 132 12.79 -13.03 -1.74
N TRP A 133 12.07 -12.15 -1.04
CA TRP A 133 11.35 -12.53 0.17
C TRP A 133 10.26 -13.59 -0.10
N ARG A 134 9.51 -13.44 -1.19
CA ARG A 134 8.43 -14.38 -1.57
C ARG A 134 8.98 -15.76 -1.92
N ALA A 135 10.15 -15.82 -2.57
CA ALA A 135 10.81 -17.04 -3.00
C ALA A 135 11.32 -17.91 -1.83
N GLU A 136 11.56 -17.30 -0.67
CA GLU A 136 11.94 -18.03 0.54
C GLU A 136 10.81 -18.96 1.02
N THR A 137 11.16 -20.23 1.22
CA THR A 137 10.24 -21.30 1.64
C THR A 137 10.09 -21.39 3.15
N THR A 138 11.04 -20.83 3.91
CA THR A 138 11.05 -20.87 5.37
C THR A 138 10.80 -19.49 5.96
N GLU A 139 10.12 -19.45 7.11
CA GLU A 139 9.92 -18.20 7.84
C GLU A 139 11.26 -17.58 8.29
N ALA A 140 12.25 -18.42 8.62
CA ALA A 140 13.60 -17.97 8.95
C ALA A 140 14.29 -17.29 7.75
N GLY A 141 14.20 -17.87 6.55
CA GLY A 141 14.70 -17.28 5.31
C GLY A 141 14.02 -15.94 5.00
N ARG A 142 12.69 -15.90 5.08
CA ARG A 142 11.89 -14.66 4.94
C ARG A 142 12.33 -13.58 5.93
N ARG A 143 12.53 -13.93 7.20
CA ARG A 143 13.04 -13.00 8.22
C ARG A 143 14.45 -12.49 7.88
N LYS A 144 15.33 -13.35 7.39
CA LYS A 144 16.69 -12.96 6.97
C LYS A 144 16.65 -11.97 5.80
N VAL A 145 15.91 -12.27 4.73
CA VAL A 145 15.76 -11.38 3.58
C VAL A 145 15.12 -10.06 3.99
N PHE A 146 14.08 -10.09 4.82
CA PHE A 146 13.43 -8.87 5.29
C PHE A 146 14.37 -8.00 6.13
N LYS A 147 15.20 -8.62 6.99
CA LYS A 147 16.20 -7.92 7.79
C LYS A 147 17.29 -7.27 6.91
N GLU A 148 17.73 -7.98 5.89
CA GLU A 148 18.78 -7.52 4.97
C GLU A 148 18.31 -6.41 4.03
N THR A 149 17.16 -6.61 3.39
CA THR A 149 16.68 -5.73 2.31
C THR A 149 15.76 -4.62 2.82
N GLY A 150 15.04 -4.88 3.90
CA GLY A 150 13.98 -4.02 4.42
C GLY A 150 12.64 -4.12 3.69
N PHE A 151 12.52 -5.04 2.74
CA PHE A 151 11.32 -5.26 1.94
C PHE A 151 10.84 -6.70 2.03
N ARG A 152 9.51 -6.84 2.04
CA ARG A 152 8.81 -8.11 1.92
C ARG A 152 7.65 -7.95 0.97
N ASP A 153 7.12 -9.08 0.53
CA ASP A 153 5.92 -9.07 -0.27
C ASP A 153 4.72 -8.51 0.49
N SER A 154 3.76 -7.97 -0.24
CA SER A 154 2.45 -7.49 0.21
C SER A 154 1.42 -7.81 -0.86
N VAL A 155 0.17 -8.03 -0.47
CA VAL A 155 -0.92 -8.26 -1.43
C VAL A 155 -1.06 -7.13 -2.46
N MET A 156 -0.63 -5.92 -2.12
CA MET A 156 -0.68 -4.76 -3.01
C MET A 156 0.15 -4.93 -4.29
N TYR A 157 1.22 -5.74 -4.28
CA TYR A 157 2.03 -5.98 -5.48
C TYR A 157 1.30 -6.76 -6.59
N LYS A 158 0.10 -7.29 -6.32
CA LYS A 158 -0.78 -7.81 -7.37
C LYS A 158 -1.28 -6.73 -8.33
N LEU A 159 -1.34 -5.47 -7.89
CA LEU A 159 -1.74 -4.35 -8.72
C LEU A 159 -0.60 -4.01 -9.69
N PRO A 160 -0.80 -4.09 -11.03
CA PRO A 160 0.30 -3.93 -12.00
C PRO A 160 1.02 -2.58 -11.92
N TYR A 161 0.28 -1.54 -11.54
CA TYR A 161 0.73 -0.16 -11.44
C TYR A 161 1.28 0.22 -10.05
N TRP A 162 1.31 -0.70 -9.09
CA TRP A 162 1.64 -0.38 -7.70
C TRP A 162 3.10 -0.01 -7.49
N ASN A 163 3.31 1.12 -6.84
CA ASN A 163 4.59 1.62 -6.37
C ASN A 163 4.47 2.08 -4.90
N PRO A 164 4.92 1.26 -3.93
CA PRO A 164 4.76 1.58 -2.52
C PRO A 164 5.55 2.82 -2.07
N ALA A 165 6.63 3.19 -2.76
CA ALA A 165 7.40 4.40 -2.44
C ALA A 165 6.67 5.70 -2.81
N ARG A 166 5.66 5.63 -3.70
CA ARG A 166 4.90 6.81 -4.18
C ARG A 166 3.44 6.79 -3.79
N GLN A 167 2.86 5.61 -3.60
CA GLN A 167 1.41 5.43 -3.43
C GLN A 167 1.03 5.07 -1.99
N VAL A 168 1.98 4.98 -1.07
CA VAL A 168 1.68 4.78 0.35
C VAL A 168 2.01 6.07 1.11
N VAL A 169 0.96 6.79 1.48
CA VAL A 169 1.03 8.08 2.16
C VAL A 169 0.92 7.86 3.67
N VAL A 170 1.78 8.53 4.43
CA VAL A 170 1.67 8.57 5.89
C VAL A 170 0.49 9.47 6.23
N ASP A 171 -0.49 8.93 6.93
CA ASP A 171 -1.50 9.75 7.59
C ASP A 171 -0.92 10.22 8.93
N PRO A 172 -0.60 11.52 9.09
CA PRO A 172 -0.04 12.05 10.32
C PRO A 172 -1.10 12.21 11.41
N MET A 173 -2.26 11.54 11.30
CA MET A 173 -3.22 11.42 12.41
C MET A 173 -2.68 10.53 13.56
N HIS A 174 -1.52 10.94 14.09
CA HIS A 174 -1.12 11.05 15.49
C HIS A 174 -0.27 12.31 15.67
#